data_AF-A0A952NNA9-F1
#
_entry.id   AF-A0A952NNA9-F1
#
_cell.length_a   1.000
_cell.length_b   1.000
_cell.length_c   1.000
_cell.angle_alpha   90.00
_cell.angle_beta   90.00
_cell.angle_gamma   90.00
#
_symmetry.space_group_name_H-M   'P 1'
#
loop_
_entity.id
_entity.type
_entity.pdbx_description
1 polymer ?
#
loop_
_entity_poly.entity_id
_entity_poly.type
_entity_poly.pdbx_seq_one_letter_code
_entity_poly.pdbx_strand_id
1 'polypeptide(L)'
;MKTALFLLIALVSFQASAWVSTPTIEKQHKFVYRMKSEVFEFASTSPSYEEAFDKAASACYRHFRDNTKARSGQAKLSEDQGLDIIDVCANPRSI
;
A
#
# COMPACT_ATOMS: atom_id res chain seq x y z
N MET A 1 10.35 -67.48 4.78
CA MET A 1 11.25 -66.31 4.95
C MET A 1 10.89 -65.26 3.90
N LYS A 2 9.85 -64.44 4.11
CA LYS A 2 9.33 -63.53 3.05
C LYS A 2 8.69 -62.22 3.56
N THR A 3 8.90 -61.87 4.83
CA THR A 3 8.21 -60.74 5.49
C THR A 3 9.16 -59.64 6.01
N ALA A 4 10.45 -59.69 5.68
CA ALA A 4 11.42 -58.72 6.20
C ALA A 4 11.70 -57.52 5.27
N LEU A 5 11.17 -57.51 4.03
CA LEU A 5 11.55 -56.52 3.02
C LEU A 5 10.64 -55.28 2.95
N PHE A 6 9.46 -55.31 3.58
CA PHE A 6 8.48 -54.21 3.44
C PHE A 6 8.58 -53.10 4.49
N LEU A 7 9.46 -53.23 5.49
CA LEU A 7 9.55 -52.29 6.62
C LEU A 7 10.59 -51.17 6.45
N LEU A 8 11.36 -51.17 5.36
CA LEU A 8 12.45 -50.21 5.14
C LEU A 8 12.08 -48.99 4.28
N ILE A 9 10.88 -48.97 3.66
CA ILE A 9 10.48 -47.90 2.72
C ILE A 9 9.66 -46.80 3.41
N ALA A 10 9.21 -47.00 4.66
CA ALA A 10 8.32 -46.07 5.36
C ALA A 10 9.01 -44.88 6.06
N LEU A 11 10.34 -44.72 5.94
CA LEU A 11 11.09 -43.73 6.72
C LEU A 11 11.63 -42.53 5.92
N VAL A 12 11.34 -42.39 4.62
CA VAL A 12 11.99 -41.36 3.77
C VAL A 12 11.05 -40.22 3.34
N SER A 13 9.77 -40.24 3.70
CA SER A 13 8.78 -39.40 3.00
C SER A 13 8.11 -38.31 3.87
N PHE A 14 8.83 -37.61 4.76
CA PHE A 14 8.28 -36.40 5.39
C PHE A 14 9.37 -35.37 5.71
N GLN A 15 10.01 -34.83 4.66
CA GLN A 15 10.58 -33.48 4.77
C GLN A 15 9.64 -32.51 4.07
N ALA A 16 8.49 -32.27 4.71
CA ALA A 16 7.71 -31.08 4.41
C ALA A 16 8.52 -29.89 4.92
N SER A 17 9.28 -29.25 4.04
CA SER A 17 9.85 -27.94 4.34
C SER A 17 8.69 -27.00 4.63
N ALA A 18 8.47 -26.66 5.89
CA ALA A 18 7.61 -25.54 6.23
C ALA A 18 8.24 -24.31 5.59
N TRP A 19 7.60 -23.73 4.58
CA TRP A 19 7.94 -22.38 4.14
C TRP A 19 7.77 -21.47 5.35
N VAL A 20 8.89 -21.14 5.99
CA VAL A 20 8.97 -20.10 7.00
C VAL A 20 8.86 -18.80 6.23
N SER A 21 7.65 -18.25 6.15
CA SER A 21 7.44 -16.88 5.71
C SER A 21 8.21 -15.99 6.69
N THR A 22 9.34 -15.42 6.24
CA THR A 22 9.99 -14.34 6.99
C THR A 22 8.95 -13.27 7.26
N PRO A 23 8.78 -12.81 8.52
CA PRO A 23 7.86 -11.73 8.81
C PRO A 23 8.24 -10.53 7.95
N THR A 24 7.30 -10.04 7.14
CA THR A 24 7.47 -8.80 6.39
C THR A 24 7.69 -7.69 7.40
N ILE A 25 8.90 -7.15 7.44
CA ILE A 25 9.25 -6.04 8.32
C ILE A 25 8.43 -4.84 7.88
N GLU A 26 7.36 -4.55 8.61
CA GLU A 26 6.54 -3.37 8.36
C GLU A 26 7.34 -2.11 8.69
N LYS A 27 7.36 -1.16 7.75
CA LYS A 27 8.01 0.13 7.93
C LYS A 27 6.96 1.21 7.96
N GLN A 28 7.20 2.25 8.77
CA GLN A 28 6.39 3.45 8.73
C GLN A 28 6.82 4.30 7.53
N HIS A 29 5.87 4.61 6.67
CA HIS A 29 6.01 5.50 5.52
C HIS A 29 5.24 6.79 5.76
N LYS A 30 5.84 7.93 5.41
CA LYS A 30 5.24 9.26 5.55
C LYS A 30 5.22 9.96 4.20
N PHE A 31 4.10 10.59 3.89
CA PHE A 31 3.86 11.28 2.63
C PHE A 31 3.31 12.68 2.93
N VAL A 32 3.89 13.68 2.28
CA VAL A 32 3.44 15.08 2.39
C VAL A 32 3.04 15.57 1.01
N TYR A 33 1.79 16.01 0.90
CA TYR A 33 1.21 16.56 -0.32
C TYR A 33 0.92 18.03 -0.11
N ARG A 34 1.21 18.85 -1.12
CA ARG A 34 1.03 20.30 -1.07
C ARG A 34 0.29 20.76 -2.31
N MET A 35 -0.83 21.43 -2.11
CA MET A 35 -1.63 21.98 -3.19
C MET A 35 -2.07 23.40 -2.80
N LYS A 36 -1.62 24.40 -3.56
CA LYS A 36 -1.88 25.83 -3.26
C LYS A 36 -1.43 26.17 -1.82
N SER A 37 -2.36 26.58 -0.95
CA SER A 37 -2.08 26.94 0.45
C SER A 37 -2.41 25.82 1.45
N GLU A 38 -2.63 24.60 0.97
CA GLU A 38 -3.07 23.47 1.77
C GLU A 38 -2.02 22.35 1.79
N VAL A 39 -1.85 21.74 2.96
CA VAL A 39 -0.90 20.65 3.20
C VAL A 39 -1.67 19.46 3.76
N PHE A 40 -1.47 18.29 3.14
CA PHE A 40 -2.02 17.03 3.60
C PHE A 40 -0.88 16.08 3.93
N GLU A 41 -0.87 15.56 5.15
CA GLU A 41 0.12 14.60 5.62
C GLU A 41 -0.55 13.25 5.87
N PHE A 42 0.10 12.19 5.41
CA PHE A 42 -0.38 10.82 5.60
C PHE A 42 0.77 9.93 6.05
N ALA A 43 0.54 9.15 7.10
CA ALA A 43 1.47 8.17 7.59
C ALA A 43 0.80 6.80 7.64
N SER A 44 1.49 5.77 7.16
CA SER A 44 1.00 4.40 7.22
C SER A 44 2.15 3.44 7.44
N THR A 45 1.89 2.43 8.27
CA THR A 45 2.77 1.27 8.44
C THR A 45 2.36 0.23 7.40
N SER A 46 3.29 -0.22 6.56
CA SER A 46 3.01 -1.20 5.51
C SER A 46 4.25 -2.02 5.18
N PRO A 47 4.09 -3.22 4.60
CA PRO A 47 5.20 -4.09 4.21
C PRO A 47 5.96 -3.57 2.97
N SER A 48 5.35 -2.69 2.16
CA SER A 48 6.00 -2.04 1.02
C SER A 48 5.67 -0.56 0.91
N TYR A 49 6.55 0.17 0.22
CA TYR A 49 6.34 1.59 -0.09
C TYR A 49 5.14 1.77 -1.03
N GLU A 50 5.00 0.88 -2.02
CA GLU A 50 3.93 0.91 -3.03
C GLU A 50 2.55 0.80 -2.36
N GLU A 51 2.38 -0.13 -1.41
CA GLU A 51 1.11 -0.27 -0.68
C GLU A 51 0.82 0.97 0.17
N ALA A 52 1.84 1.52 0.83
CA ALA A 52 1.70 2.74 1.61
C ALA A 52 1.36 3.94 0.71
N PHE A 53 1.96 4.01 -0.47
CA PHE A 53 1.77 5.05 -1.47
C PHE A 53 0.36 5.01 -2.05
N ASP A 54 -0.16 3.84 -2.42
CA ASP A 54 -1.53 3.69 -2.96
C ASP A 54 -2.59 4.18 -1.95
N LYS A 55 -2.39 3.84 -0.66
CA LYS A 55 -3.23 4.33 0.44
C LYS A 55 -3.12 5.84 0.58
N ALA A 56 -1.91 6.38 0.54
CA ALA A 56 -1.64 7.80 0.69
C ALA A 56 -2.20 8.63 -0.47
N ALA A 57 -2.01 8.20 -1.72
CA ALA A 57 -2.53 8.84 -2.92
C ALA A 57 -4.07 8.84 -2.94
N SER A 58 -4.70 7.72 -2.56
CA SER A 58 -6.15 7.63 -2.43
C SER A 58 -6.71 8.58 -1.36
N ALA A 59 -6.01 8.70 -0.22
CA ALA A 59 -6.37 9.63 0.84
C ALA A 59 -6.18 11.09 0.40
N CYS A 60 -5.07 11.40 -0.28
CA CYS A 60 -4.75 12.69 -0.86
C CYS A 60 -5.84 13.14 -1.84
N TYR A 61 -6.23 12.28 -2.80
CA TYR A 61 -7.22 12.63 -3.81
C TYR A 61 -8.56 12.97 -3.17
N ARG A 62 -9.03 12.15 -2.21
CA ARG A 62 -10.27 12.42 -1.47
C ARG A 62 -10.20 13.75 -0.73
N HIS A 63 -9.11 14.00 -0.02
CA HIS A 63 -8.92 15.23 0.76
C HIS A 63 -9.02 16.47 -0.13
N PHE A 64 -8.18 16.57 -1.16
CA PHE A 64 -8.17 17.75 -2.02
C PHE A 64 -9.40 17.87 -2.92
N ARG A 65 -10.02 16.75 -3.34
CA ARG A 65 -11.30 16.76 -4.06
C ARG A 65 -12.38 17.40 -3.20
N ASP A 66 -12.54 16.93 -1.97
CA ASP A 66 -13.61 17.38 -1.09
C ASP A 66 -13.40 18.85 -0.69
N ASN A 67 -12.17 19.24 -0.39
CA ASN A 67 -11.83 20.63 -0.07
C ASN A 67 -11.92 21.57 -1.28
N THR A 68 -11.62 21.10 -2.49
CA THR A 68 -11.79 21.91 -3.71
C THR A 68 -13.26 22.13 -4.03
N LYS A 69 -14.11 21.10 -3.90
CA LYS A 69 -15.57 21.23 -4.04
C LYS A 69 -16.18 22.17 -3.00
N ALA A 70 -15.74 22.05 -1.74
CA ALA A 70 -16.21 22.92 -0.66
C ALA A 70 -15.87 24.39 -0.94
N ARG A 71 -14.68 24.68 -1.48
CA ARG A 71 -14.25 26.05 -1.81
C ARG A 71 -14.91 26.62 -3.07
N SER A 72 -15.15 25.80 -4.09
CA SER A 72 -15.77 26.26 -5.34
C SER A 72 -17.29 26.34 -5.27
N GLY A 73 -17.92 25.65 -4.31
CA GLY A 73 -19.38 25.51 -4.24
C GLY A 73 -19.96 24.61 -5.33
N GLN A 74 -19.11 23.89 -6.08
CA GLN A 74 -19.53 23.03 -7.17
C GLN A 74 -19.69 21.58 -6.72
N ALA A 75 -20.75 20.91 -7.20
CA ALA A 75 -20.97 19.49 -6.91
C ALA A 75 -19.90 18.56 -7.55
N LYS A 76 -19.30 19.02 -8.64
CA LYS A 76 -18.28 18.31 -9.43
C LYS A 76 -17.04 19.17 -9.61
N LEU A 77 -15.89 18.51 -9.74
CA LEU A 77 -14.65 19.18 -10.13
C LEU A 77 -14.69 19.50 -11.63
N SER A 78 -14.05 20.59 -12.03
CA SER A 78 -13.66 20.75 -13.43
C SER A 78 -12.55 19.77 -13.79
N GLU A 79 -12.31 19.57 -15.08
CA GLU A 79 -11.23 18.72 -15.58
C GLU A 79 -9.87 19.20 -15.06
N ASP A 80 -9.56 20.48 -15.22
CA ASP A 80 -8.31 21.08 -14.74
C ASP A 80 -8.10 20.87 -13.23
N GLN A 81 -9.16 21.04 -12.42
CA GLN A 81 -9.09 20.78 -10.98
C GLN A 81 -8.81 19.31 -10.68
N GLY A 82 -9.40 18.39 -11.44
CA GLY A 82 -9.15 16.97 -11.32
C GLY A 82 -7.70 16.62 -11.64
N LEU A 83 -7.17 17.17 -12.74
CA LEU A 83 -5.79 16.97 -13.18
C LEU A 83 -4.78 17.53 -12.17
N ASP A 84 -5.01 18.75 -11.67
CA ASP A 84 -4.17 19.36 -10.63
C ASP A 84 -4.06 18.46 -9.38
N ILE A 85 -5.18 17.88 -8.95
CA ILE A 85 -5.21 17.00 -7.77
C ILE A 85 -4.46 15.69 -8.06
N ILE A 86 -4.67 15.11 -9.24
CA ILE A 86 -3.98 13.87 -9.65
C ILE A 86 -2.46 14.08 -9.67
N ASP A 87 -1.99 15.17 -10.27
CA ASP A 87 -0.55 15.48 -10.37
C ASP A 87 0.11 15.62 -9.00
N VAL A 88 -0.56 16.29 -8.05
CA VAL A 88 -0.09 16.41 -6.67
C VAL A 88 -0.05 15.05 -5.98
N CYS A 89 -1.13 14.26 -6.08
CA CYS A 89 -1.24 13.00 -5.37
C CYS A 89 -0.36 11.88 -5.96
N ALA A 90 0.04 12.00 -7.22
CA ALA A 90 1.03 11.13 -7.85
C ALA A 90 2.47 11.44 -7.40
N ASN A 91 2.74 12.66 -6.91
CA ASN A 91 4.09 13.14 -6.60
C ASN A 91 4.20 13.71 -5.16
N PRO A 92 4.09 12.86 -4.11
CA PRO A 92 4.33 13.29 -2.74
C PRO A 92 5.77 13.76 -2.56
N ARG A 93 5.96 14.78 -1.74
CA ARG A 93 7.29 15.07 -1.19
C ARG A 93 7.53 14.09 -0.04
N SER A 94 8.30 13.04 -0.29
CA SER A 94 8.77 12.16 0.80
C SER A 94 9.82 12.92 1.62
N ILE A 95 9.77 12.78 2.94
CA ILE A 95 10.83 13.20 3.87
C ILE A 95 11.59 11.95 4.30
#